data_AF-A0A932S6G1-F1
#
_entry.id   AF-A0A932S6G1-F1
#
_cell.length_a   1.000
_cell.length_b   1.000
_cell.length_c   1.000
_cell.angle_alpha   90.00
_cell.angle_beta   90.00
_cell.angle_gamma   90.00
#
_symmetry.space_group_name_H-M   'P 1'
#
loop_
_entity.id
_entity.type
_entity.pdbx_description
1 polymer ?
#
loop_
_entity_poly.entity_id
_entity_poly.type
_entity_poly.pdbx_seq_one_letter_code
_entity_poly.pdbx_strand_id
1 'polypeptide(L)'
;MNRTEYMNTLAQELQSLPQSVIQDTLRHYEQKFTDGIASGKTEAELAASFPNPRLIAAQLRASQRFQHLKRDFNVGNFFGLMMAILGLMILNFFMLIPAFIAASFVFVAYLASLCVYGAGVVVLAVSLSGVESLQFKVPGDLHGHHADNVHHQWSQRGNPTVNISEKGIHIDQSEIHRWAQDEWNQQDRWSRRDHWHTMTIDNHMGILHSFYGVLLLIMGTGLLVLCLSLTQLSFAGFRKYLLWNLSLLRAPLRSSEA
;
A
#
# COMPACT_ATOMS: atom_id res chain seq x y z
N MET A 1 27.76 -21.98 -61.53
CA MET A 1 28.97 -21.37 -60.97
C MET A 1 30.08 -22.38 -61.01
N ASN A 2 31.30 -21.97 -61.38
CA ASN A 2 32.47 -22.85 -61.30
C ASN A 2 33.17 -22.76 -59.93
N ARG A 3 34.08 -23.68 -59.59
CA ARG A 3 34.83 -23.71 -58.31
C ARG A 3 35.43 -22.35 -57.96
N THR A 4 36.14 -21.74 -58.92
CA THR A 4 36.81 -20.44 -58.76
C THR A 4 35.81 -19.31 -58.48
N GLU A 5 34.65 -19.35 -59.11
CA GLU A 5 33.59 -18.34 -58.96
C GLU A 5 32.93 -18.41 -57.58
N TYR A 6 32.66 -19.63 -57.10
CA TYR A 6 32.13 -19.86 -55.76
C TYR A 6 33.13 -19.42 -54.69
N MET A 7 34.42 -19.72 -54.88
CA MET A 7 35.45 -19.37 -53.90
C MET A 7 35.75 -17.87 -53.84
N ASN A 8 35.75 -17.19 -54.99
CA ASN A 8 35.87 -15.74 -55.04
C ASN A 8 34.67 -15.04 -54.37
N THR A 9 33.45 -15.54 -54.63
CA THR A 9 32.24 -14.99 -54.01
C THR A 9 32.25 -15.21 -52.49
N LEU A 10 32.66 -16.40 -52.02
CA LEU A 10 32.78 -16.68 -50.59
C LEU A 10 33.85 -15.82 -49.92
N ALA A 11 35.01 -15.66 -50.55
CA ALA A 11 36.08 -14.80 -50.04
C ALA A 11 35.62 -13.34 -49.90
N GLN A 12 34.89 -12.81 -50.89
CA GLN A 12 34.36 -11.45 -50.88
C GLN A 12 33.33 -11.23 -49.76
N GLU A 13 32.42 -12.17 -49.56
CA GLU A 13 31.39 -12.08 -48.50
C GLU A 13 32.00 -12.24 -47.09
N LEU A 14 33.10 -12.98 -46.96
CA LEU A 14 33.80 -13.20 -45.68
C LEU A 14 34.77 -12.06 -45.29
N GLN A 15 35.07 -11.08 -46.17
CA GLN A 15 36.06 -10.00 -45.89
C GLN A 15 35.78 -9.19 -44.62
N SER A 16 34.52 -9.14 -44.17
CA SER A 16 34.12 -8.41 -42.97
C SER A 16 34.41 -9.17 -41.66
N LEU A 17 35.01 -10.36 -41.72
CA LEU A 17 35.27 -11.23 -40.57
C LEU A 17 36.78 -11.28 -40.23
N PRO A 18 37.17 -11.76 -39.04
CA PRO A 18 38.57 -11.87 -38.67
C PRO A 18 39.37 -12.77 -39.64
N GLN A 19 40.59 -12.37 -40.00
CA GLN A 19 41.41 -13.06 -41.00
C GLN A 19 41.62 -14.56 -40.72
N SER A 20 41.73 -14.96 -39.46
CA SER A 20 41.86 -16.37 -39.06
C SER A 20 40.63 -17.19 -39.51
N VAL A 21 39.44 -16.66 -39.27
CA VAL A 21 38.17 -17.32 -39.62
C VAL A 21 38.00 -17.40 -41.14
N ILE A 22 38.42 -16.37 -41.87
CA ILE A 22 38.37 -16.35 -43.35
C ILE A 22 39.24 -17.50 -43.90
N GLN A 23 40.50 -17.59 -43.46
CA GLN A 23 41.45 -18.59 -43.97
C GLN A 23 41.00 -20.01 -43.66
N ASP A 24 40.51 -20.27 -42.44
CA ASP A 24 40.05 -21.59 -42.05
C ASP A 24 38.79 -22.00 -42.81
N THR A 25 37.87 -21.07 -43.05
CA THR A 25 36.65 -21.34 -43.82
C THR A 25 36.96 -21.62 -45.29
N LEU A 26 37.84 -20.83 -45.91
CA LEU A 26 38.26 -21.05 -47.30
C LEU A 26 38.97 -22.41 -47.46
N ARG A 27 39.89 -22.74 -46.56
CA ARG A 27 40.59 -24.03 -46.55
C ARG A 27 39.62 -25.21 -46.43
N HIS A 28 38.61 -25.10 -45.56
CA HIS A 28 37.60 -26.15 -45.37
C HIS A 28 36.79 -26.44 -46.65
N TYR A 29 36.34 -25.39 -47.35
CA TYR A 29 35.58 -25.57 -48.58
C TYR A 29 36.46 -25.99 -49.75
N GLU A 30 37.72 -25.54 -49.79
CA GLU A 30 38.70 -25.99 -50.79
C GLU A 30 38.96 -27.49 -50.69
N GLN A 31 39.11 -28.03 -49.48
CA GLN A 31 39.23 -29.47 -49.24
C GLN A 31 37.98 -30.23 -49.73
N LYS A 32 36.78 -29.74 -49.40
CA LYS A 32 35.52 -30.36 -49.86
C LYS A 32 35.37 -30.38 -51.38
N PHE A 33 35.82 -29.34 -52.07
CA PHE A 33 35.85 -29.34 -53.53
C PHE A 33 36.81 -30.38 -54.07
N THR A 34 38.01 -30.49 -53.50
CA THR A 34 39.01 -31.49 -53.90
C THR A 34 38.51 -32.93 -53.68
N ASP A 35 37.89 -33.21 -52.54
CA ASP A 35 37.31 -34.53 -52.21
C ASP A 35 36.09 -34.86 -53.11
N GLY A 36 35.28 -33.85 -53.43
CA GLY A 36 34.15 -33.98 -54.33
C GLY A 36 34.57 -34.31 -55.77
N ILE A 37 35.65 -33.69 -56.25
CA ILE A 37 36.22 -33.98 -57.56
C ILE A 37 36.86 -35.37 -57.57
N ALA A 38 37.56 -35.76 -56.51
CA ALA A 38 38.15 -37.09 -56.36
C ALA A 38 37.10 -38.22 -56.34
N SER A 39 35.87 -37.92 -55.90
CA SER A 39 34.72 -38.84 -55.94
C SER A 39 33.95 -38.83 -57.27
N GLY A 40 34.46 -38.14 -58.30
CA GLY A 40 33.91 -38.15 -59.65
C GLY A 40 32.78 -37.16 -59.89
N LYS A 41 32.50 -36.24 -58.97
CA LYS A 41 31.50 -35.19 -59.16
C LYS A 41 32.08 -34.02 -59.95
N THR A 42 31.24 -33.39 -60.77
CA THR A 42 31.66 -32.20 -61.53
C THR A 42 31.68 -30.95 -60.65
N GLU A 43 32.56 -29.98 -60.97
CA GLU A 43 32.69 -28.74 -60.18
C GLU A 43 31.39 -27.94 -60.10
N ALA A 44 30.59 -27.96 -61.18
CA ALA A 44 29.30 -27.29 -61.27
C ALA A 44 28.23 -27.92 -60.36
N GLU A 45 28.25 -29.25 -60.22
CA GLU A 45 27.33 -30.00 -59.36
C GLU A 45 27.64 -29.80 -57.87
N LEU A 46 28.94 -29.76 -57.52
CA LEU A 46 29.38 -29.45 -56.15
C LEU A 46 29.01 -28.02 -55.73
N ALA A 47 29.22 -27.04 -56.61
CA ALA A 47 28.86 -25.65 -56.35
C ALA A 47 27.34 -25.46 -56.15
N ALA A 48 26.51 -26.23 -56.86
CA ALA A 48 25.05 -26.22 -56.69
C ALA A 48 24.61 -26.94 -55.40
N SER A 49 25.37 -27.93 -54.94
CA SER A 49 25.10 -28.64 -53.68
C SER A 49 25.50 -27.85 -52.43
N PHE A 50 26.35 -26.83 -52.55
CA PHE A 50 26.79 -26.04 -51.41
C PHE A 50 25.83 -24.88 -51.07
N PRO A 51 25.71 -24.52 -49.77
CA PRO A 51 24.88 -23.39 -49.36
C PRO A 51 25.37 -22.07 -49.97
N ASN A 52 24.46 -21.11 -50.13
CA ASN A 52 24.82 -19.80 -50.68
C ASN A 52 25.92 -19.13 -49.83
N PRO A 53 27.01 -18.64 -50.43
CA PRO A 53 28.15 -18.03 -49.72
C PRO A 53 27.75 -16.87 -48.80
N ARG A 54 26.69 -16.13 -49.15
CA ARG A 54 26.14 -15.05 -48.33
C ARG A 54 25.58 -15.54 -46.99
N LEU A 55 24.94 -16.70 -46.98
CA LEU A 55 24.36 -17.29 -45.78
C LEU A 55 25.45 -17.76 -44.80
N ILE A 56 26.53 -18.33 -45.34
CA ILE A 56 27.69 -18.77 -44.53
C ILE A 56 28.34 -17.57 -43.85
N ALA A 57 28.56 -16.47 -44.59
CA ALA A 57 29.10 -15.24 -44.03
C ALA A 57 28.16 -14.63 -42.98
N ALA A 58 26.84 -14.61 -43.22
CA ALA A 58 25.86 -14.12 -42.25
C ALA A 58 25.84 -14.96 -40.96
N GLN A 59 25.92 -16.29 -41.09
CA GLN A 59 25.94 -17.22 -39.94
C GLN A 59 27.20 -17.07 -39.10
N LEU A 60 28.37 -16.93 -39.75
CA LEU A 60 29.64 -16.68 -39.05
C LEU A 60 29.65 -15.31 -38.35
N ARG A 61 29.08 -14.27 -38.98
CA ARG A 61 28.93 -12.95 -38.32
C ARG A 61 28.04 -13.05 -37.08
N ALA A 62 26.93 -13.78 -37.17
CA ALA A 62 26.02 -13.96 -36.05
C ALA A 62 26.68 -14.73 -34.89
N SER A 63 27.43 -15.80 -35.19
CA SER A 63 28.11 -16.60 -34.17
C SER A 63 29.24 -15.84 -33.47
N GLN A 64 30.04 -15.06 -34.22
CA GLN A 64 31.08 -14.20 -33.64
C GLN A 64 30.48 -13.14 -32.72
N ARG A 65 29.39 -12.49 -33.15
CA ARG A 65 28.71 -11.48 -32.32
C ARG A 65 28.17 -12.09 -31.03
N PHE A 66 27.60 -13.29 -31.09
CA PHE A 66 27.10 -14.00 -29.91
C PHE A 66 28.23 -14.43 -28.95
N GLN A 67 29.39 -14.82 -29.46
CA GLN A 67 30.55 -15.17 -28.63
C GLN A 67 31.13 -13.96 -27.91
N HIS A 68 31.22 -12.80 -28.58
CA HIS A 68 31.63 -11.55 -27.94
C HIS A 68 30.67 -11.14 -26.83
N LEU A 69 29.36 -11.16 -27.09
CA LEU A 69 28.32 -10.91 -26.09
C LEU A 69 28.45 -11.85 -24.88
N LYS A 70 28.65 -13.16 -25.10
CA LYS A 70 28.80 -14.15 -24.02
C LYS A 70 30.09 -13.97 -23.22
N ARG A 71 31.17 -13.49 -23.83
CA ARG A 71 32.46 -13.25 -23.16
C ARG A 71 32.45 -11.97 -22.32
N ASP A 72 31.69 -10.96 -22.76
CA ASP A 72 31.59 -9.67 -22.08
C ASP A 72 30.55 -9.68 -20.93
N PHE A 73 29.74 -10.73 -20.79
CA PHE A 73 29.03 -11.04 -19.54
C PHE A 73 30.01 -11.53 -18.46
N ASN A 74 30.88 -10.63 -18.02
CA ASN A 74 31.75 -10.85 -16.88
C ASN A 74 30.87 -10.90 -15.62
N VAL A 75 30.68 -12.10 -15.07
CA VAL A 75 29.81 -12.38 -13.91
C VAL A 75 30.17 -11.49 -12.70
N GLY A 76 31.43 -11.04 -12.61
CA GLY A 76 31.89 -10.07 -11.61
C GLY A 76 31.30 -8.66 -11.79
N ASN A 77 31.13 -8.19 -13.04
CA ASN A 77 30.46 -6.93 -13.34
C ASN A 77 28.96 -7.00 -13.02
N PHE A 78 28.34 -8.17 -13.19
CA PHE A 78 26.94 -8.39 -12.81
C PHE A 78 26.76 -8.33 -11.28
N PHE A 79 27.65 -8.95 -10.52
CA PHE A 79 27.64 -8.87 -9.06
C PHE A 79 27.92 -7.44 -8.56
N GLY A 80 28.86 -6.73 -9.18
CA GLY A 80 29.12 -5.32 -8.90
C GLY A 80 27.91 -4.44 -9.21
N LEU A 81 27.21 -4.69 -10.32
CA LEU A 81 25.97 -3.99 -10.68
C LEU A 81 24.86 -4.28 -9.67
N MET A 82 24.66 -5.54 -9.26
CA MET A 82 23.70 -5.90 -8.22
C MET A 82 24.01 -5.20 -6.90
N MET A 83 25.27 -5.18 -6.47
CA MET A 83 25.68 -4.47 -5.25
C MET A 83 25.50 -2.96 -5.37
N ALA A 84 25.76 -2.37 -6.53
CA ALA A 84 25.52 -0.96 -6.79
C ALA A 84 24.02 -0.63 -6.75
N ILE A 85 23.17 -1.46 -7.35
CA ILE A 85 21.71 -1.31 -7.30
C ILE A 85 21.21 -1.47 -5.86
N LEU A 86 21.71 -2.46 -5.13
CA LEU A 86 21.30 -2.71 -3.74
C LEU A 86 21.74 -1.56 -2.82
N GLY A 87 22.97 -1.06 -2.99
CA GLY A 87 23.47 0.11 -2.27
C GLY A 87 22.68 1.38 -2.60
N LEU A 88 22.32 1.58 -3.86
CA LEU A 88 21.45 2.69 -4.29
C LEU A 88 20.05 2.57 -3.67
N MET A 89 19.49 1.35 -3.60
CA MET A 89 18.20 1.09 -2.98
C MET A 89 18.23 1.41 -1.48
N ILE A 90 19.28 0.96 -0.77
CA ILE A 90 19.45 1.20 0.66
C ILE A 90 19.63 2.71 0.94
N LEU A 91 20.45 3.41 0.15
CA LEU A 91 20.60 4.86 0.26
C LEU A 91 19.29 5.61 0.01
N ASN A 92 18.52 5.18 -0.99
CA ASN A 92 17.20 5.77 -1.26
C ASN A 92 16.23 5.50 -0.09
N PHE A 93 16.30 4.32 0.53
CA PHE A 93 15.48 3.97 1.67
C PHE A 93 15.81 4.81 2.90
N PHE A 94 17.10 5.05 3.17
CA PHE A 94 17.54 5.95 4.25
C PHE A 94 16.95 7.36 4.11
N MET A 95 16.78 7.80 2.87
CA MET A 95 16.20 9.10 2.56
C MET A 95 14.65 9.10 2.63
N LEU A 96 14.02 7.95 2.35
CA LEU A 96 12.57 7.76 2.45
C LEU A 96 12.06 7.62 3.90
N ILE A 97 12.84 7.00 4.79
CA ILE A 97 12.43 6.72 6.18
C ILE A 97 11.98 8.00 6.92
N PRO A 98 12.74 9.11 6.95
CA PRO A 98 12.31 10.33 7.63
C PRO A 98 11.02 10.92 7.04
N ALA A 99 10.85 10.84 5.72
CA ALA A 99 9.64 11.30 5.04
C ALA A 99 8.43 10.45 5.44
N PHE A 100 8.62 9.13 5.55
CA PHE A 100 7.57 8.22 6.00
C PHE A 100 7.16 8.46 7.46
N ILE A 101 8.13 8.66 8.35
CA ILE A 101 7.87 8.99 9.76
C ILE A 101 7.08 10.31 9.86
N ALA A 102 7.50 11.35 9.14
CA ALA A 102 6.80 12.63 9.12
C ALA A 102 5.37 12.49 8.59
N ALA A 103 5.17 11.73 7.50
CA ALA A 103 3.85 11.45 6.94
C ALA A 103 2.96 10.70 7.93
N SER A 104 3.50 9.69 8.62
CA SER A 104 2.78 8.94 9.66
C SER A 104 2.35 9.84 10.82
N PHE A 105 3.23 10.73 11.28
CA PHE A 105 2.90 11.67 12.36
C PHE A 105 1.77 12.63 11.96
N VAL A 106 1.82 13.18 10.75
CA VAL A 106 0.76 14.02 10.19
C VAL A 106 -0.56 13.24 10.06
N PHE A 107 -0.50 11.97 9.63
CA PHE A 107 -1.68 11.12 9.52
C PHE A 107 -2.36 10.89 10.89
N VAL A 108 -1.58 10.57 11.92
CA VAL A 108 -2.11 10.41 13.29
C VAL A 108 -2.70 11.73 13.81
N ALA A 109 -2.03 12.86 13.56
CA ALA A 109 -2.55 14.18 13.93
C ALA A 109 -3.87 14.50 13.22
N TYR A 110 -4.03 14.11 11.96
CA TYR A 110 -5.28 14.26 11.22
C TYR A 110 -6.42 13.44 11.84
N LEU A 111 -6.14 12.19 12.21
CA LEU A 111 -7.13 11.32 12.84
C LEU A 111 -7.55 11.87 14.21
N ALA A 112 -6.58 12.32 15.01
CA ALA A 112 -6.86 12.99 16.29
C ALA A 112 -7.71 14.26 16.10
N SER A 113 -7.38 15.08 15.10
CA SER A 113 -8.15 16.27 14.73
C SER A 113 -9.61 15.95 14.43
N LEU A 114 -9.86 14.90 13.65
CA LEU A 114 -11.20 14.46 13.30
C LEU A 114 -11.98 13.97 14.51
N CYS A 115 -11.34 13.23 15.42
CA CYS A 115 -11.98 12.80 16.66
C CYS A 115 -12.38 13.99 17.55
N VAL A 116 -11.47 14.96 17.72
CA VAL A 116 -11.75 16.19 18.50
C VAL A 116 -12.87 17.00 17.86
N TYR A 117 -12.82 17.18 16.55
CA TYR A 117 -13.87 17.87 15.80
C TYR A 117 -15.22 17.16 15.94
N GLY A 118 -15.26 15.84 15.74
CA GLY A 118 -16.48 15.03 15.89
C GLY A 118 -17.05 15.08 17.30
N ALA A 119 -16.19 14.98 18.32
CA ALA A 119 -16.61 15.15 19.71
C ALA A 119 -17.20 16.54 19.97
N GLY A 120 -16.57 17.60 19.44
CA GLY A 120 -17.11 18.97 19.50
C GLY A 120 -18.50 19.09 18.88
N VAL A 121 -18.72 18.50 17.70
CA VAL A 121 -20.04 18.46 17.04
C VAL A 121 -21.08 17.76 17.90
N VAL A 122 -20.76 16.60 18.48
CA VAL A 122 -21.69 15.83 19.32
C VAL A 122 -22.05 16.60 20.59
N VAL A 123 -21.06 17.14 21.30
CA VAL A 123 -21.28 17.94 22.52
C VAL A 123 -22.16 19.15 22.22
N LEU A 124 -21.92 19.83 21.10
CA LEU A 124 -22.76 20.93 20.67
C LEU A 124 -24.18 20.52 20.35
N ALA A 125 -24.35 19.46 19.55
CA ALA A 125 -25.67 18.97 19.16
C ALA A 125 -26.50 18.60 20.40
N VAL A 126 -25.90 17.87 21.35
CA VAL A 126 -26.56 17.49 22.61
C VAL A 126 -26.91 18.74 23.42
N SER A 127 -25.98 19.67 23.58
CA SER A 127 -26.20 20.89 24.38
C SER A 127 -27.28 21.81 23.79
N LEU A 128 -27.34 21.92 22.45
CA LEU A 128 -28.32 22.75 21.73
C LEU A 128 -29.68 22.07 21.57
N SER A 129 -29.74 20.74 21.59
CA SER A 129 -30.97 19.98 21.40
C SER A 129 -31.99 20.15 22.52
N GLY A 130 -31.56 20.62 23.71
CA GLY A 130 -32.43 20.78 24.88
C GLY A 130 -32.98 19.45 25.41
N VAL A 131 -32.36 18.31 25.05
CA VAL A 131 -32.76 16.99 25.52
C VAL A 131 -32.30 16.84 26.97
N GLU A 132 -33.25 17.01 27.89
CA GLU A 132 -33.04 16.93 29.35
C GLU A 132 -32.83 15.49 29.84
N SER A 133 -33.31 14.48 29.11
CA SER A 133 -33.06 13.07 29.44
C SER A 133 -33.04 12.18 28.20
N LEU A 134 -32.15 11.19 28.19
CA LEU A 134 -32.09 10.14 27.19
C LEU A 134 -32.85 8.91 27.71
N GLN A 135 -33.91 8.51 27.02
CA GLN A 135 -34.70 7.34 27.40
C GLN A 135 -34.31 6.14 26.54
N PHE A 136 -33.74 5.12 27.16
CA PHE A 136 -33.38 3.86 26.50
C PHE A 136 -34.32 2.75 26.96
N LYS A 137 -34.99 2.11 25.99
CA LYS A 137 -35.86 0.97 26.24
C LYS A 137 -35.04 -0.32 26.09
N VAL A 138 -34.72 -0.96 27.21
CA VAL A 138 -33.90 -2.18 27.25
C VAL A 138 -34.81 -3.39 27.45
N PRO A 139 -34.73 -4.44 26.61
CA PRO A 139 -35.46 -5.68 26.83
C PRO A 139 -34.94 -6.39 28.09
N GLY A 140 -35.83 -6.71 29.03
CA GLY A 140 -35.47 -7.28 30.32
C GLY A 140 -35.34 -8.79 30.29
N ASP A 141 -34.11 -9.29 30.27
CA ASP A 141 -33.76 -10.65 30.70
C ASP A 141 -32.44 -10.60 31.50
N LEU A 142 -32.35 -9.69 32.48
CA LEU A 142 -31.25 -9.69 33.43
C LEU A 142 -31.45 -10.84 34.43
N HIS A 143 -30.90 -12.02 34.11
CA HIS A 143 -30.73 -13.12 35.05
C HIS A 143 -29.75 -12.70 36.15
N GLY A 144 -30.28 -12.25 37.29
CA GLY A 144 -29.50 -12.11 38.51
C GLY A 144 -29.25 -13.50 39.11
N HIS A 145 -28.00 -13.94 39.18
CA HIS A 145 -27.63 -15.10 40.00
C HIS A 145 -27.79 -14.73 41.47
N HIS A 146 -28.95 -15.04 42.05
CA HIS A 146 -29.16 -15.03 43.48
C HIS A 146 -28.55 -16.31 44.08
N ALA A 147 -27.51 -16.15 44.90
CA ALA A 147 -27.06 -17.18 45.81
C ALA A 147 -27.95 -17.18 47.07
N ASP A 148 -28.72 -18.26 47.19
CA ASP A 148 -29.29 -18.90 48.37
C ASP A 148 -30.14 -18.12 49.40
N ASN A 149 -31.34 -18.70 49.58
CA ASN A 149 -32.13 -18.86 50.80
C ASN A 149 -32.76 -17.63 51.45
N VAL A 150 -33.82 -17.07 50.86
CA VAL A 150 -35.12 -16.81 51.52
C VAL A 150 -36.18 -16.65 50.41
N HIS A 151 -37.33 -17.34 50.53
CA HIS A 151 -38.50 -17.14 49.67
C HIS A 151 -39.06 -15.72 49.82
N HIS A 152 -38.69 -14.84 48.89
CA HIS A 152 -39.27 -13.52 48.74
C HIS A 152 -39.52 -13.28 47.25
N GLN A 153 -40.75 -13.54 46.83
CA GLN A 153 -41.24 -13.32 45.47
C GLN A 153 -41.50 -11.82 45.29
N TRP A 154 -40.58 -11.11 44.64
CA TRP A 154 -40.71 -9.69 44.30
C TRP A 154 -40.43 -9.49 42.81
N SER A 155 -41.43 -9.09 42.03
CA SER A 155 -41.18 -8.61 40.67
C SER A 155 -42.27 -7.67 40.16
N GLN A 156 -42.26 -6.42 40.63
CA GLN A 156 -42.79 -5.29 39.85
C GLN A 156 -41.86 -4.07 39.96
N ARG A 157 -40.57 -4.29 39.68
CA ARG A 157 -39.49 -3.31 39.72
C ARG A 157 -39.86 -2.04 38.92
N GLY A 158 -40.04 -0.91 39.61
CA GLY A 158 -40.20 0.41 38.99
C GLY A 158 -39.05 0.75 38.04
N ASN A 159 -39.28 1.67 37.10
CA ASN A 159 -38.28 2.05 36.12
C ASN A 159 -37.10 2.74 36.80
N PRO A 160 -35.88 2.15 36.77
CA PRO A 160 -34.74 2.78 37.41
C PRO A 160 -34.34 4.03 36.62
N THR A 161 -34.31 5.18 37.29
CA THR A 161 -33.71 6.40 36.74
C THR A 161 -32.25 6.43 37.17
N VAL A 162 -31.35 6.62 36.21
CA VAL A 162 -29.90 6.63 36.46
C VAL A 162 -29.41 8.05 36.24
N ASN A 163 -29.12 8.74 37.33
CA ASN A 163 -28.55 10.06 37.30
C ASN A 163 -27.02 9.95 37.37
N ILE A 164 -26.34 10.44 36.34
CA ILE A 164 -24.88 10.47 36.27
C ILE A 164 -24.48 11.92 36.52
N SER A 165 -23.73 12.19 37.58
CA SER A 165 -23.25 13.53 37.94
C SER A 165 -21.75 13.49 38.28
N GLU A 166 -21.09 14.65 38.38
CA GLU A 166 -19.69 14.75 38.82
C GLU A 166 -19.44 14.10 40.20
N LYS A 167 -20.49 13.99 41.04
CA LYS A 167 -20.44 13.37 42.36
C LYS A 167 -20.56 11.84 42.35
N GLY A 168 -20.78 11.24 41.18
CA GLY A 168 -20.94 9.79 41.00
C GLY A 168 -22.23 9.40 40.30
N ILE A 169 -22.44 8.09 40.19
CA ILE A 169 -23.64 7.50 39.60
C ILE A 169 -24.67 7.28 40.72
N HIS A 170 -25.79 7.98 40.66
CA HIS A 170 -26.90 7.85 41.58
C HIS A 170 -28.07 7.17 40.88
N ILE A 171 -28.44 5.99 41.36
CA ILE A 171 -29.61 5.25 40.86
C ILE A 171 -30.76 5.56 41.81
N ASP A 172 -31.73 6.35 41.37
CA ASP A 172 -32.91 6.62 42.17
C ASP A 172 -33.89 5.44 42.02
N GLN A 173 -34.14 4.79 43.15
CA GLN A 173 -35.05 3.66 43.27
C GLN A 173 -36.29 4.04 44.08
N SER A 174 -36.55 5.33 44.33
CA SER A 174 -37.61 5.79 45.24
C SER A 174 -39.02 5.37 44.79
N GLU A 175 -39.26 5.17 43.49
CA GLU A 175 -40.51 4.58 43.01
C GLU A 175 -40.61 3.08 43.31
N ILE A 176 -39.52 2.35 43.58
CA ILE A 176 -39.49 0.91 43.86
C ILE A 176 -40.16 0.56 45.20
N HIS A 177 -40.24 1.49 46.16
CA HIS A 177 -40.78 1.20 47.49
C HIS A 177 -42.26 1.57 47.70
N ARG A 178 -42.89 2.38 46.85
CA ARG A 178 -44.28 2.85 47.08
C ARG A 178 -45.38 1.85 46.66
N TRP A 179 -45.14 1.00 45.67
CA TRP A 179 -46.11 -0.03 45.25
C TRP A 179 -46.05 -1.30 46.12
N ALA A 180 -44.99 -1.48 46.92
CA ALA A 180 -44.83 -2.64 47.80
C ALA A 180 -45.87 -2.70 48.94
N GLN A 181 -46.56 -1.60 49.23
CA GLN A 181 -47.53 -1.52 50.34
C GLN A 181 -48.99 -1.54 49.89
N ASP A 182 -49.30 -1.10 48.66
CA ASP A 182 -50.67 -1.03 48.15
C ASP A 182 -51.15 -2.32 47.44
N GLU A 183 -50.25 -3.26 47.15
CA GLU A 183 -50.55 -4.46 46.35
C GLU A 183 -50.97 -5.71 47.14
N TRP A 184 -51.51 -5.55 48.35
CA TRP A 184 -52.04 -6.66 49.15
C TRP A 184 -53.45 -7.14 48.72
N ASN A 185 -54.01 -6.66 47.61
CA ASN A 185 -55.43 -6.86 47.33
C ASN A 185 -55.85 -7.35 45.93
N GLN A 186 -54.92 -7.75 45.04
CA GLN A 186 -55.34 -8.40 43.78
C GLN A 186 -54.44 -9.56 43.41
N GLN A 187 -54.99 -10.74 43.65
CA GLN A 187 -54.42 -12.03 43.36
C GLN A 187 -54.73 -12.46 41.91
N ASP A 188 -53.69 -12.99 41.26
CA ASP A 188 -53.66 -13.84 40.07
C ASP A 188 -54.16 -13.30 38.72
N ARG A 189 -53.20 -12.92 37.84
CA ARG A 189 -53.31 -13.16 36.40
C ARG A 189 -51.93 -13.31 35.73
N TRP A 190 -51.52 -14.55 35.49
CA TRP A 190 -50.26 -14.91 34.84
C TRP A 190 -50.31 -14.64 33.32
N SER A 191 -50.03 -13.41 32.90
CA SER A 191 -49.68 -13.09 31.51
C SER A 191 -48.16 -12.99 31.39
N ARG A 192 -47.51 -13.80 30.53
CA ARG A 192 -46.15 -13.54 30.03
C ARG A 192 -46.17 -12.16 29.36
N ARG A 193 -45.81 -11.13 30.10
CA ARG A 193 -45.73 -9.76 29.61
C ARG A 193 -44.25 -9.54 29.34
N ASP A 194 -43.88 -9.28 28.09
CA ASP A 194 -42.52 -8.89 27.75
C ASP A 194 -42.22 -7.59 28.50
N HIS A 195 -41.47 -7.67 29.59
CA HIS A 195 -41.21 -6.54 30.45
C HIS A 195 -40.04 -5.74 29.87
N TRP A 196 -40.36 -4.57 29.34
CA TRP A 196 -39.38 -3.60 28.88
C TRP A 196 -39.05 -2.67 30.03
N HIS A 197 -37.76 -2.48 30.30
CA HIS A 197 -37.31 -1.48 31.26
C HIS A 197 -36.94 -0.20 30.50
N THR A 198 -37.55 0.92 30.87
CA THR A 198 -37.12 2.23 30.36
C THR A 198 -36.11 2.82 31.33
N MET A 199 -34.85 2.87 30.90
CA MET A 199 -33.78 3.56 31.62
C MET A 199 -33.77 5.01 31.16
N THR A 200 -33.96 5.95 32.07
CA THR A 200 -33.79 7.39 31.79
C THR A 200 -32.44 7.83 32.33
N ILE A 201 -31.64 8.47 31.47
CA ILE A 201 -30.37 9.09 31.83
C ILE A 201 -30.60 10.60 31.82
N ASP A 202 -30.53 11.23 32.98
CA ASP A 202 -30.67 12.68 33.11
C ASP A 202 -29.44 13.39 32.55
N ASN A 203 -29.68 14.36 31.67
CA ASN A 203 -28.64 15.16 31.04
C ASN A 203 -28.55 16.52 31.71
N HIS A 204 -27.49 16.72 32.50
CA HIS A 204 -27.21 17.98 33.19
C HIS A 204 -26.30 18.92 32.37
N MET A 205 -26.08 18.66 31.07
CA MET A 205 -25.35 19.58 30.18
C MET A 205 -26.17 20.84 29.92
N GLY A 206 -26.08 21.82 30.83
CA GLY A 206 -26.67 23.15 30.65
C GLY A 206 -25.99 23.95 29.53
N ILE A 207 -26.57 25.10 29.16
CA ILE A 207 -26.08 26.02 28.11
C ILE A 207 -24.59 26.37 28.25
N LEU A 208 -24.06 26.40 29.47
CA LEU A 208 -22.63 26.63 29.70
C LEU A 208 -21.74 25.56 29.04
N HIS A 209 -22.20 24.32 28.90
CA HIS A 209 -21.47 23.23 28.26
C HIS A 209 -21.41 23.35 26.73
N SER A 210 -22.33 24.11 26.13
CA SER A 210 -22.28 24.42 24.69
C SER A 210 -21.03 25.22 24.32
N PHE A 211 -20.51 26.06 25.23
CA PHE A 211 -19.26 26.80 25.00
C PHE A 211 -18.06 25.87 24.88
N TYR A 212 -18.00 24.78 25.65
CA TYR A 212 -16.95 23.76 25.50
C TYR A 212 -17.03 23.05 24.16
N GLY A 213 -18.25 22.79 23.67
CA GLY A 213 -18.45 22.24 22.34
C GLY A 213 -17.96 23.18 21.21
N VAL A 214 -18.26 24.49 21.31
CA VAL A 214 -17.77 25.50 20.34
C VAL A 214 -16.25 25.60 20.40
N LEU A 215 -15.68 25.61 21.61
CA LEU A 215 -14.24 25.65 21.82
C LEU A 215 -13.55 24.42 21.19
N LEU A 216 -14.08 23.22 21.43
CA LEU A 216 -13.58 21.97 20.84
C LEU A 216 -13.68 21.97 19.31
N LEU A 217 -14.77 22.52 18.76
CA LEU A 217 -14.92 22.68 17.31
C LEU A 217 -13.84 23.61 16.74
N ILE A 218 -13.66 24.79 17.31
CA ILE A 218 -12.64 25.76 16.86
C ILE A 218 -11.24 25.16 16.99
N MET A 219 -10.96 24.49 18.11
CA MET A 219 -9.69 23.79 18.33
C MET A 219 -9.48 22.68 17.29
N GLY A 220 -10.50 21.85 17.03
CA GLY A 220 -10.46 20.77 16.05
C GLY A 220 -10.25 21.28 14.63
N THR A 221 -10.95 22.34 14.22
CA THR A 221 -10.74 22.99 12.92
C THR A 221 -9.35 23.62 12.81
N GLY A 222 -8.88 24.27 13.88
CA GLY A 222 -7.53 24.84 13.93
C GLY A 222 -6.44 23.77 13.79
N LEU A 223 -6.60 22.63 14.46
CA LEU A 223 -5.68 21.50 14.34
C LEU A 223 -5.68 20.90 12.92
N LEU A 224 -6.85 20.88 12.26
CA LEU A 224 -6.99 20.40 10.88
C LEU A 224 -6.27 21.33 9.90
N VAL A 225 -6.44 22.64 10.05
CA VAL A 225 -5.72 23.66 9.26
C VAL A 225 -4.21 23.58 9.50
N LEU A 226 -3.77 23.41 10.76
CA LEU A 226 -2.36 23.18 11.10
C LEU A 226 -1.81 21.94 10.38
N CYS A 227 -2.56 20.84 10.38
CA CYS A 227 -2.19 19.59 9.74
C CYS A 227 -2.05 19.74 8.21
N LEU A 228 -2.98 20.48 7.58
CA LEU A 228 -2.89 20.85 6.16
C LEU A 228 -1.64 21.70 5.87
N SER A 229 -1.34 22.68 6.74
CA SER A 229 -0.15 23.50 6.60
C SER A 229 1.14 22.68 6.71
N LEU A 230 1.19 21.72 7.64
CA LEU A 230 2.33 20.80 7.79
C LEU A 230 2.49 19.88 6.57
N THR A 231 1.37 19.43 5.98
CA THR A 231 1.39 18.63 4.75
C THR A 231 1.92 19.45 3.59
N GLN A 232 1.49 20.71 3.45
CA GLN A 232 2.02 21.60 2.41
C GLN A 232 3.51 21.90 2.59
N LEU A 233 3.96 22.12 3.83
CA LEU A 233 5.38 22.30 4.14
C LEU A 233 6.20 21.05 3.78
N SER A 234 5.71 19.87 4.15
CA SER A 234 6.34 18.58 3.84
C SER A 234 6.40 18.35 2.33
N PHE A 235 5.33 18.64 1.60
CA PHE A 235 5.29 18.54 0.14
C PHE A 235 6.21 19.54 -0.56
N ALA A 236 6.29 20.78 -0.07
CA ALA A 236 7.22 21.79 -0.59
C ALA A 236 8.68 21.38 -0.35
N GLY A 237 8.99 20.83 0.83
CA GLY A 237 10.30 20.26 1.15
C GLY A 237 10.65 19.07 0.25
N PHE A 238 9.72 18.13 0.10
CA PHE A 238 9.86 16.98 -0.80
C PHE A 238 10.09 17.43 -2.25
N ARG A 239 9.31 18.40 -2.76
CA ARG A 239 9.48 18.95 -4.11
C ARG A 239 10.86 19.56 -4.29
N LYS A 240 11.36 20.36 -3.34
CA LYS A 240 12.71 20.94 -3.40
C LYS A 240 13.79 19.85 -3.40
N TYR A 241 13.62 18.83 -2.57
CA TYR A 241 14.54 17.70 -2.54
C TYR A 241 14.55 16.93 -3.87
N LEU A 242 13.38 16.66 -4.43
CA LEU A 242 13.24 15.93 -5.70
C LEU A 242 13.85 16.72 -6.85
N LEU A 243 13.68 18.04 -6.87
CA LEU A 243 14.33 18.93 -7.84
C LEU A 243 15.85 18.92 -7.69
N TRP A 244 16.38 18.89 -6.47
CA TRP A 244 17.82 18.77 -6.24
C TRP A 244 18.36 17.42 -6.75
N ASN A 245 17.67 16.32 -6.44
CA ASN A 245 18.03 14.99 -6.94
C ASN A 245 17.93 14.90 -8.47
N LEU A 246 16.90 15.50 -9.09
CA LEU A 246 16.78 15.58 -10.54
C LEU A 246 17.83 16.49 -11.18
N SER A 247 18.27 17.55 -10.48
CA SER A 247 19.32 18.44 -10.96
C SER A 247 20.68 17.75 -11.03
N LEU A 248 20.93 16.77 -10.14
CA LEU A 248 22.11 15.91 -10.20
C LEU A 248 22.08 14.94 -11.39
N LEU A 249 20.88 14.56 -11.86
CA LEU A 249 20.70 13.73 -13.06
C LEU A 249 20.77 14.54 -14.35
N ARG A 250 20.48 15.85 -14.32
CA ARG A 250 20.84 16.77 -15.40
C ARG A 250 22.34 17.08 -15.30
N ALA A 251 23.16 16.15 -15.81
CA ALA A 251 24.54 16.47 -16.15
C ALA A 251 24.56 17.77 -16.96
N PRO A 252 25.52 18.69 -16.71
CA PRO A 252 25.65 19.89 -17.51
C PRO A 252 25.86 19.45 -18.95
N LEU A 253 24.86 19.70 -19.80
CA LEU A 253 25.07 19.63 -21.23
C LEU A 253 26.14 20.68 -21.51
N ARG A 254 27.35 20.18 -21.76
CA ARG A 254 28.50 20.95 -22.22
C ARG A 254 27.99 21.85 -23.34
N SER A 255 27.92 23.15 -23.07
CA SER A 255 27.75 24.18 -24.08
C SER A 255 29.00 24.12 -24.97
N SER A 256 28.89 23.28 -25.99
CA SER A 256 29.78 23.24 -27.14
C SER A 256 29.20 24.21 -28.17
N GLU A 257 29.33 25.50 -27.92
CA GLU A 257 29.20 26.55 -28.94
C GLU A 257 30.40 27.48 -28.67
N ALA A 258 31.49 27.27 -29.41
CA ALA A 258 31.82 27.89 -30.71
C ALA A 258 32.59 29.20 -30.50
#